data_AF-A0A167SK65-F1
#
_entry.id   AF-A0A167SK65-F1
#
_cell.length_a   1.000
_cell.length_b   1.000
_cell.length_c   1.000
_cell.angle_alpha   90.00
_cell.angle_beta   90.00
_cell.angle_gamma   90.00
#
_symmetry.space_group_name_H-M   'P 1'
#
loop_
_entity.id
_entity.type
_entity.pdbx_description
1 polymer ?
#
loop_
_entity_poly.entity_id
_entity_poly.type
_entity_poly.pdbx_seq_one_letter_code
_entity_poly.pdbx_strand_id
1 'polypeptide(L)'
;MNTDIRDTDIPQDAGRKLAAEEVIEMRRARGELSCAECKRLKSKCDKKLPCGACVRRGCQTLCPHGSLSTTSGTRYDPPDTEGLLRQISEMSHRIHLLEDALALLQSSISSEKHYLLQDGML
;
A
#
# COMPACT_ATOMS: atom_id res chain seq x y z
N MET A 1 9.50 39.76 42.69
CA MET A 1 8.54 39.00 41.85
C MET A 1 9.34 38.24 40.80
N ASN A 2 10.11 37.24 41.21
CA ASN A 2 10.81 36.38 40.27
C ASN A 2 10.17 35.00 40.42
N THR A 3 9.49 34.57 39.37
CA THR A 3 9.05 33.18 39.25
C THR A 3 9.94 32.52 38.21
N ASP A 4 11.22 32.32 38.57
CA ASP A 4 12.09 31.43 37.82
C ASP A 4 11.91 30.03 38.42
N ILE A 5 10.98 29.29 37.82
CA ILE A 5 10.79 27.87 38.11
C ILE A 5 11.94 27.11 37.41
N ARG A 6 12.48 26.11 38.14
CA ARG A 6 12.96 24.78 37.67
C ARG A 6 14.44 24.52 37.92
N ASP A 7 14.81 24.35 39.19
CA ASP A 7 15.82 23.33 39.51
C ASP A 7 15.13 21.97 39.48
N THR A 8 15.28 21.29 38.35
CA THR A 8 15.27 19.83 38.37
C THR A 8 16.52 19.37 37.64
N ASP A 9 17.56 19.17 38.44
CA ASP A 9 18.51 18.09 38.20
C ASP A 9 17.71 16.80 37.95
N ILE A 10 17.46 16.48 36.67
CA ILE A 10 17.06 15.14 36.24
C ILE A 10 18.35 14.45 35.78
N PRO A 11 18.90 13.54 36.60
CA PRO A 11 20.19 12.92 36.37
C PRO A 11 20.13 11.91 35.21
N GLN A 12 21.10 11.99 34.29
CA GLN A 12 21.76 10.88 33.56
C GLN A 12 20.87 9.90 32.73
N ASP A 13 19.54 10.02 32.77
CA ASP A 13 18.53 9.05 32.27
C ASP A 13 18.20 9.22 30.77
N ALA A 14 18.30 10.44 30.23
CA ALA A 14 17.80 10.71 28.88
C ALA A 14 18.65 10.13 27.73
N GLY A 15 19.91 9.77 27.95
CA GLY A 15 20.81 9.31 26.88
C GLY A 15 20.73 7.80 26.64
N ARG A 16 20.49 7.04 27.71
CA ARG A 16 20.11 5.61 27.66
C ARG A 16 18.94 5.36 26.69
N LYS A 17 18.14 6.41 26.46
CA LYS A 17 16.89 6.50 25.73
C LYS A 17 17.00 6.41 24.20
N LEU A 18 17.94 7.05 23.56
CA LEU A 18 18.07 7.00 22.09
C LEU A 18 18.85 5.79 21.60
N ALA A 19 19.64 5.22 22.51
CA ALA A 19 20.08 3.85 22.33
C ALA A 19 18.88 2.89 22.19
N ALA A 20 17.71 3.21 22.77
CA ALA A 20 16.44 2.54 22.50
C ALA A 20 15.92 2.81 21.07
N GLU A 21 16.10 4.01 20.52
CA GLU A 21 15.55 4.45 19.21
C GLU A 21 16.04 3.63 18.02
N GLU A 22 17.17 3.00 18.23
CA GLU A 22 17.82 2.25 17.19
C GLU A 22 17.60 0.77 17.38
N VAL A 23 17.49 0.28 18.61
CA VAL A 23 16.85 -1.04 18.89
C VAL A 23 15.47 -1.12 18.25
N ILE A 24 14.84 0.03 18.15
CA ILE A 24 13.54 0.31 17.55
C ILE A 24 13.54 0.13 16.04
N GLU A 25 14.45 0.78 15.30
CA GLU A 25 14.58 0.47 13.89
C GLU A 25 15.08 -0.94 13.63
N MET A 26 15.58 -1.54 14.72
CA MET A 26 15.89 -2.94 14.83
C MET A 26 14.75 -3.93 14.96
N ARG A 27 13.55 -3.45 15.23
CA ARG A 27 12.30 -4.17 15.00
C ARG A 27 11.75 -3.94 13.61
N ARG A 28 12.26 -2.93 12.91
CA ARG A 28 11.41 -2.25 11.94
C ARG A 28 11.20 -3.02 10.66
N ALA A 29 12.19 -3.74 10.17
CA ALA A 29 12.12 -4.12 8.77
C ALA A 29 12.11 -5.61 8.42
N ARG A 30 12.13 -6.54 9.37
CA ARG A 30 11.75 -7.95 9.07
C ARG A 30 10.29 -8.14 9.45
N GLY A 31 9.69 -7.10 9.99
CA GLY A 31 9.32 -7.30 11.38
C GLY A 31 10.53 -7.93 12.07
N GLU A 32 11.60 -7.14 12.28
CA GLU A 32 12.94 -7.63 12.69
C GLU A 32 14.24 -6.89 12.16
N LEU A 33 14.24 -5.99 11.11
CA LEU A 33 15.35 -5.39 10.23
C LEU A 33 15.78 -5.81 8.79
N SER A 34 16.23 -4.81 8.03
CA SER A 34 16.55 -4.81 6.59
C SER A 34 15.36 -5.29 5.74
N CYS A 35 14.77 -4.38 4.95
CA CYS A 35 13.51 -4.64 4.26
C CYS A 35 13.64 -5.69 3.15
N ALA A 36 12.51 -6.33 2.83
CA ALA A 36 12.37 -7.38 1.83
C ALA A 36 12.88 -6.95 0.45
N GLU A 37 12.56 -5.72 0.03
CA GLU A 37 12.98 -5.23 -1.29
C GLU A 37 14.49 -4.99 -1.40
N CYS A 38 15.10 -4.39 -0.37
CA CYS A 38 16.55 -4.20 -0.36
C CYS A 38 17.30 -5.54 -0.28
N LYS A 39 16.76 -6.52 0.45
CA LYS A 39 17.31 -7.89 0.48
C LYS A 39 17.26 -8.54 -0.90
N ARG A 40 16.12 -8.47 -1.59
CA ARG A 40 15.91 -9.06 -2.92
C ARG A 40 16.89 -8.50 -3.96
N LEU A 41 17.01 -7.17 -4.04
CA LEU A 41 17.94 -6.49 -4.94
C LEU A 41 19.41 -6.56 -4.49
N LYS A 42 19.69 -7.18 -3.33
CA LYS A 42 21.02 -7.25 -2.70
C LYS A 42 21.66 -5.87 -2.51
N SER A 43 20.86 -4.89 -2.09
CA SER A 43 21.27 -3.49 -1.91
C SER A 43 21.22 -3.04 -0.44
N LYS A 44 21.87 -1.90 -0.12
CA LYS A 44 22.05 -1.42 1.27
C LYS A 44 20.80 -0.72 1.82
N CYS A 45 20.37 -1.11 3.03
CA CYS A 45 19.20 -0.58 3.76
C CYS A 45 19.63 0.24 4.98
N ASP A 46 19.09 1.46 5.14
CA ASP A 46 19.36 2.37 6.27
C ASP A 46 18.56 2.03 7.54
N LYS A 47 17.76 0.96 7.45
CA LYS A 47 17.00 0.34 8.53
C LYS A 47 15.89 1.23 9.06
N LYS A 48 15.63 2.37 8.42
CA LYS A 48 14.50 3.22 8.77
C LYS A 48 13.18 2.70 8.20
N LEU A 49 12.03 3.06 8.78
CA LEU A 49 10.71 2.90 8.11
C LEU A 49 10.15 4.23 7.64
N PRO A 50 9.67 4.25 6.40
CA PRO A 50 10.19 3.44 5.29
C PRO A 50 11.69 3.71 5.09
N CYS A 51 12.44 2.75 4.56
CA CYS A 51 13.88 2.91 4.43
C CYS A 51 14.21 3.89 3.28
N GLY A 52 15.24 4.73 3.42
CA GLY A 52 15.56 5.79 2.47
C GLY A 52 15.95 5.27 1.07
N ALA A 53 16.34 4.00 0.96
CA ALA A 53 16.55 3.35 -0.33
C ALA A 53 15.23 3.05 -1.06
N CYS A 54 14.18 2.65 -0.33
CA CYS A 54 12.85 2.43 -0.89
C CYS A 54 12.15 3.75 -1.24
N VAL A 55 12.37 4.82 -0.47
CA VAL A 55 11.84 6.16 -0.80
C VAL A 55 12.41 6.69 -2.11
N ARG A 56 13.73 6.61 -2.31
CA ARG A 56 14.38 7.10 -3.54
C ARG A 56 14.05 6.29 -4.80
N ARG A 57 13.65 5.02 -4.64
CA ARG A 57 13.18 4.16 -5.74
C ARG A 57 11.66 4.26 -5.97
N GLY A 58 10.94 5.01 -5.12
CA GLY A 58 9.49 5.17 -5.20
C GLY A 58 8.66 3.97 -4.72
N CYS A 59 9.27 3.00 -4.04
CA CYS A 59 8.60 1.80 -3.52
C CYS A 59 8.45 1.82 -1.99
N GLN A 60 8.42 3.01 -1.38
CA GLN A 60 8.34 3.15 0.08
C GLN A 60 7.11 2.48 0.70
N THR A 61 6.01 2.33 -0.04
CA THR A 61 4.76 1.68 0.42
C THR A 61 4.90 0.19 0.65
N LEU A 62 5.87 -0.46 0.03
CA LEU A 62 6.15 -1.89 0.19
C LEU A 62 7.19 -2.14 1.29
N CYS A 63 7.88 -1.09 1.76
CA CYS A 63 8.86 -1.21 2.82
C CYS A 63 8.12 -1.32 4.17
N PRO A 64 8.26 -2.41 4.94
CA PRO A 64 9.43 -3.29 4.94
C PRO A 64 9.26 -4.70 4.37
N HIS A 65 8.04 -5.17 4.14
CA HIS A 65 7.74 -6.59 3.88
C HIS A 65 7.54 -6.94 2.41
N GLY A 66 7.10 -5.99 1.61
CA GLY A 66 6.85 -6.17 0.20
C GLY A 66 8.12 -5.99 -0.63
N SER A 67 8.12 -6.63 -1.80
CA SER A 67 9.17 -6.54 -2.81
C SER A 67 8.53 -6.46 -4.19
N LEU A 68 9.07 -5.66 -5.11
CA LEU A 68 8.56 -5.61 -6.47
C LEU A 68 9.00 -6.86 -7.23
N SER A 69 8.06 -7.55 -7.86
CA SER A 69 8.33 -8.73 -8.69
C SER A 69 9.14 -8.32 -9.92
N THR A 70 10.47 -8.47 -9.90
CA THR A 70 11.27 -8.43 -11.15
C THR A 70 11.30 -9.81 -11.75
N THR A 71 10.44 -10.04 -12.72
CA THR A 71 10.59 -11.05 -13.75
C THR A 71 11.98 -11.02 -14.38
N SER A 72 12.67 -12.18 -14.44
CA SER A 72 13.59 -12.56 -15.54
C SER A 72 14.27 -13.92 -15.20
N GLY A 73 13.87 -15.09 -15.67
CA GLY A 73 12.85 -15.46 -16.64
C GLY A 73 12.48 -16.96 -16.54
N THR A 74 11.40 -17.33 -17.22
CA THR A 74 10.64 -18.61 -17.17
C THR A 74 9.53 -18.65 -16.12
N ARG A 75 8.35 -18.21 -16.60
CA ARG A 75 7.00 -18.23 -16.03
C ARG A 75 6.82 -17.48 -14.70
N TYR A 76 6.52 -16.19 -14.86
CA TYR A 76 5.59 -15.48 -13.99
C TYR A 76 4.32 -16.33 -13.97
N ASP A 77 4.16 -17.22 -13.00
CA ASP A 77 2.83 -17.78 -12.75
C ASP A 77 2.00 -16.58 -12.31
N PRO A 78 1.05 -16.12 -13.14
CA PRO A 78 0.25 -14.96 -12.80
C PRO A 78 -0.41 -15.26 -11.45
N PRO A 79 -0.45 -14.31 -10.50
CA PRO A 79 -1.15 -14.51 -9.24
C PRO A 79 -2.62 -14.81 -9.54
N ASP A 80 -3.04 -16.08 -9.56
CA ASP A 80 -4.35 -16.59 -10.05
C ASP A 80 -5.17 -15.54 -10.80
N THR A 81 -4.57 -14.99 -11.87
CA THR A 81 -5.21 -13.89 -12.60
C THR A 81 -6.36 -14.47 -13.37
N GLU A 82 -6.36 -15.77 -13.63
CA GLU A 82 -7.47 -16.48 -14.23
C GLU A 82 -8.70 -16.44 -13.33
N GLY A 83 -8.57 -16.74 -12.04
CA GLY A 83 -9.66 -16.60 -11.06
C GLY A 83 -10.19 -15.16 -10.99
N LEU A 84 -9.29 -14.18 -10.93
CA LEU A 84 -9.66 -12.76 -10.90
C LEU A 84 -10.29 -12.29 -12.22
N LEU A 85 -9.73 -12.65 -13.38
CA LEU A 85 -10.26 -12.31 -14.70
C LEU A 85 -11.59 -13.00 -14.96
N ARG A 86 -11.77 -14.23 -14.45
CA ARG A 86 -13.06 -14.92 -14.48
C ARG A 86 -14.08 -14.16 -13.64
N GLN A 87 -13.72 -13.76 -12.43
CA GLN A 87 -14.62 -12.98 -11.57
C GLN A 87 -14.93 -11.60 -12.18
N ILE A 88 -13.93 -10.92 -12.78
CA ILE A 88 -14.15 -9.66 -13.51
C ILE A 88 -15.08 -9.90 -14.69
N SER A 89 -14.84 -10.93 -15.51
CA SER A 89 -15.70 -11.27 -16.65
C SER A 89 -17.13 -11.59 -16.21
N GLU A 90 -17.31 -12.31 -15.10
CA GLU A 90 -18.61 -12.64 -14.54
C GLU A 90 -19.34 -11.39 -14.04
N MET A 91 -18.63 -10.53 -13.29
CA MET A 91 -19.17 -9.26 -12.81
C MET A 91 -19.50 -8.33 -13.96
N SER A 92 -18.60 -8.17 -14.95
CA SER A 92 -18.84 -7.36 -16.15
C SER A 92 -20.02 -7.87 -16.97
N HIS A 93 -20.14 -9.19 -17.16
CA HIS A 93 -21.29 -9.77 -17.84
C HIS A 93 -22.59 -9.48 -17.09
N ARG A 94 -22.59 -9.67 -15.77
CA ARG A 94 -23.75 -9.35 -14.94
C ARG A 94 -24.10 -7.87 -14.97
N ILE A 95 -23.11 -6.97 -14.98
CA ILE A 95 -23.31 -5.53 -15.11
C ILE A 95 -23.97 -5.22 -16.44
N HIS A 96 -23.48 -5.76 -17.57
CA HIS A 96 -24.11 -5.55 -18.87
C HIS A 96 -25.56 -6.07 -18.93
N LEU A 97 -25.84 -7.25 -18.37
CA LEU A 97 -27.22 -7.74 -18.29
C LEU A 97 -28.13 -6.82 -17.46
N LEU A 98 -27.61 -6.26 -16.36
CA LEU A 98 -28.34 -5.30 -15.55
C LEU A 98 -28.53 -3.97 -16.28
N GLU A 99 -27.52 -3.51 -17.01
CA GLU A 99 -27.57 -2.30 -17.84
C GLU A 99 -28.59 -2.43 -18.96
N ASP A 100 -28.62 -3.57 -19.66
CA ASP A 100 -29.58 -3.88 -20.72
C ASP A 100 -31.00 -3.97 -20.15
N ALA A 101 -31.19 -4.70 -19.05
CA ALA A 101 -32.48 -4.79 -18.38
C ALA A 101 -32.97 -3.41 -17.91
N LEU A 102 -32.06 -2.58 -17.40
CA LEU A 102 -32.34 -1.21 -16.98
C LEU A 102 -32.68 -0.32 -18.17
N ALA A 103 -32.00 -0.46 -19.30
CA ALA A 103 -32.29 0.28 -20.53
C ALA A 103 -33.66 -0.08 -21.09
N LEU A 104 -33.99 -1.38 -21.11
CA LEU A 104 -35.30 -1.87 -21.53
C LEU A 104 -36.41 -1.34 -20.61
N LEU A 105 -36.22 -1.46 -19.29
CA LEU A 105 -37.17 -0.94 -18.31
C LEU A 105 -37.34 0.59 -18.45
N GLN A 106 -36.23 1.31 -18.58
CA GLN A 106 -36.25 2.77 -18.76
C GLN A 106 -37.01 3.14 -20.02
N SER A 107 -36.78 2.46 -21.14
CA SER A 107 -37.48 2.74 -22.42
C SER A 107 -39.00 2.53 -22.34
N SER A 108 -39.46 1.70 -21.41
CA SER A 108 -40.89 1.50 -21.16
C SER A 108 -41.54 2.64 -20.36
N ILE A 109 -40.74 3.46 -19.68
CA ILE A 109 -41.20 4.52 -18.76
C ILE A 109 -40.85 5.92 -19.29
N SER A 110 -39.74 6.07 -19.99
CA SER A 110 -39.19 7.34 -20.45
C SER A 110 -38.42 7.19 -21.76
N SER A 111 -38.39 8.25 -22.55
CA SER A 111 -37.54 8.38 -23.74
C SER A 111 -36.09 8.80 -23.43
N GLU A 112 -35.81 9.17 -22.17
CA GLU A 112 -34.48 9.60 -21.73
C GLU A 112 -33.63 8.42 -21.21
N LYS A 113 -32.33 8.39 -21.57
CA LYS A 113 -31.38 7.38 -21.09
C LYS A 113 -31.24 7.45 -19.57
N HIS A 114 -31.30 6.31 -18.89
CA HIS A 114 -31.16 6.25 -17.43
C HIS A 114 -29.79 6.79 -16.98
N TYR A 115 -29.73 7.49 -15.84
CA TYR A 115 -28.50 8.16 -15.36
C TYR A 115 -27.30 7.21 -15.21
N LEU A 116 -27.53 5.99 -14.70
CA LEU A 116 -26.49 4.95 -14.57
C LEU A 116 -25.91 4.47 -15.90
N LEU A 117 -26.58 4.74 -17.02
CA LEU A 117 -26.14 4.31 -18.35
C LEU A 117 -25.41 5.43 -19.11
N GLN A 118 -25.16 6.58 -18.51
CA GLN A 118 -24.46 7.69 -19.17
C GLN A 118 -22.95 7.44 -19.20
N ASP A 119 -22.30 7.74 -20.34
CA ASP A 119 -20.91 7.35 -20.64
C ASP A 119 -19.84 8.07 -19.77
N GLY A 120 -20.25 8.97 -18.87
CA GLY A 120 -19.37 9.77 -18.00
C GLY A 120 -19.33 9.34 -16.53
N MET A 121 -19.84 8.16 -16.19
CA MET A 121 -19.92 7.65 -14.81
C MET A 121 -18.74 6.75 -14.39
N LEU A 122 -17.70 6.63 -15.22
CA LEU A 122 -16.52 5.79 -15.00
C LEU A 122 -15.22 6.60 -14.96
#